data_AF-A0A947JEJ0-F1
#
_entry.id   AF-A0A947JEJ0-F1
#
_cell.length_a   1.000
_cell.length_b   1.000
_cell.length_c   1.000
_cell.angle_alpha   90.00
_cell.angle_beta   90.00
_cell.angle_gamma   90.00
#
_symmetry.space_group_name_H-M   'P 1'
#
loop_
_entity.id
_entity.type
_entity.pdbx_description
1 polymer ?
#
loop_
_entity_poly.entity_id
_entity_poly.type
_entity_poly.pdbx_seq_one_letter_code
_entity_poly.pdbx_strand_id
1 'polypeptide(L)'
;MKTLIIIIIVLGLVGGLAYVIISYANNEQENANSFTVSEVVSGSADIQIKKSADKNLAIAKAKELWRLKFAMDEDLSNGPCLSNNVIKDWVADIAHSPRQAVDDLPENQCSAFRGGTAKHFVELDLSGELIRAE
;
A
#
# COMPACT_ATOMS: atom_id res chain seq x y z
N MET A 1 20.83 -34.62 -34.75
CA MET A 1 21.23 -33.97 -33.48
C MET A 1 21.16 -32.45 -33.53
N LYS A 2 21.85 -31.77 -34.47
CA LYS A 2 21.85 -30.29 -34.55
C LYS A 2 20.46 -29.67 -34.74
N THR A 3 19.61 -30.29 -35.57
CA THR A 3 18.21 -29.85 -35.79
C THR A 3 17.32 -30.01 -34.55
N LEU A 4 17.54 -31.04 -33.73
CA LEU A 4 16.78 -31.26 -32.49
C LEU A 4 17.11 -30.20 -31.43
N ILE A 5 18.39 -29.81 -31.33
CA ILE A 5 18.86 -28.77 -30.40
C ILE A 5 18.29 -27.39 -30.77
N ILE A 6 18.24 -27.06 -32.07
CA ILE A 6 17.65 -25.80 -32.56
C ILE A 6 16.16 -25.72 -32.23
N ILE A 7 15.41 -26.83 -32.38
CA ILE A 7 13.98 -26.86 -32.07
C ILE A 7 13.73 -26.59 -30.57
N ILE A 8 14.53 -27.18 -29.68
CA ILE A 8 14.40 -26.98 -28.23
C ILE A 8 14.69 -25.52 -27.83
N ILE A 9 15.72 -24.90 -28.43
CA ILE A 9 16.06 -23.49 -28.16
C ILE A 9 14.95 -22.56 -28.64
N VAL A 10 14.41 -22.79 -29.84
CA VAL A 10 13.32 -21.97 -30.39
C VAL A 10 12.04 -22.12 -29.58
N LEU A 11 11.68 -23.34 -29.17
CA LEU A 11 10.50 -23.58 -28.31
C LEU A 11 10.67 -22.94 -26.93
N GLY A 12 11.86 -22.99 -26.35
CA GLY A 12 12.17 -22.35 -25.06
C GLY A 12 12.05 -20.82 -25.13
N LEU A 13 12.56 -20.20 -26.19
CA LEU A 13 12.47 -18.74 -26.38
C LEU A 13 11.03 -18.28 -26.62
N VAL A 14 10.27 -18.99 -27.47
CA VAL A 14 8.87 -18.66 -27.76
C VAL A 14 7.99 -18.87 -26.51
N GLY A 15 8.20 -19.97 -25.78
CA GLY A 15 7.49 -20.23 -24.53
C GLY A 15 7.80 -19.21 -23.43
N GLY A 16 9.08 -18.81 -23.30
CA GLY A 16 9.50 -17.78 -22.34
C GLY A 16 8.90 -16.40 -22.65
N LEU A 17 8.90 -15.99 -23.92
CA LEU A 17 8.26 -14.74 -24.35
C LEU A 17 6.76 -14.76 -24.12
N ALA A 18 6.07 -15.87 -24.42
CA ALA A 18 4.65 -16.01 -24.15
C ALA A 18 4.34 -15.93 -22.65
N TYR A 19 5.13 -16.58 -21.79
CA TYR A 19 4.96 -16.53 -20.34
C TYR A 19 5.11 -15.10 -19.80
N VAL A 20 6.12 -14.37 -20.25
CA VAL A 20 6.33 -12.97 -19.86
C VAL A 20 5.17 -12.09 -20.31
N ILE A 21 4.70 -12.23 -21.56
CA ILE A 21 3.56 -11.46 -22.08
C ILE A 21 2.28 -11.74 -21.27
N ILE A 22 2.00 -13.01 -20.98
CA ILE A 22 0.83 -13.41 -20.16
C ILE A 22 0.94 -12.83 -18.74
N SER A 23 2.15 -12.81 -18.15
CA SER A 23 2.34 -12.23 -16.82
C SER A 23 2.06 -10.72 -16.77
N TYR A 24 2.37 -9.98 -17.85
CA TYR A 24 2.07 -8.56 -17.95
C TYR A 24 0.59 -8.27 -18.25
N ALA A 25 -0.07 -9.12 -19.05
CA ALA A 25 -1.46 -8.90 -19.44
C ALA A 25 -2.46 -9.05 -18.27
N ASN A 26 -2.10 -9.79 -17.22
CA ASN A 26 -2.95 -10.00 -16.04
C ASN A 26 -2.90 -8.85 -15.01
N ASN A 27 -2.23 -7.73 -15.31
CA ASN A 27 -2.13 -6.57 -14.43
C ASN A 27 -3.11 -5.45 -14.82
N GLU A 28 -4.35 -5.82 -15.16
CA GLU A 28 -5.45 -4.88 -15.32
C GLU A 28 -6.13 -4.70 -13.95
N GLN A 29 -5.75 -3.64 -13.27
CA GLN A 29 -6.48 -3.17 -12.11
C GLN A 29 -7.80 -2.54 -12.62
N GLU A 30 -8.90 -3.29 -12.55
CA GLU A 30 -10.24 -2.78 -12.84
C GLU A 30 -10.50 -1.52 -12.01
N ASN A 31 -10.49 -0.36 -12.67
CA ASN A 31 -10.89 0.90 -12.06
C ASN A 31 -12.41 0.95 -11.98
N ALA A 32 -12.96 0.31 -10.95
CA ALA A 32 -14.38 0.28 -10.64
C ALA A 32 -14.85 1.59 -9.98
N ASN A 33 -14.72 2.72 -10.66
CA ASN A 33 -15.49 3.91 -10.30
C ASN A 33 -16.80 3.91 -11.09
N SER A 34 -17.66 2.92 -10.80
CA SER A 34 -19.05 2.94 -11.25
C SER A 34 -19.83 3.82 -10.30
N PHE A 35 -20.17 5.03 -10.76
CA PHE A 35 -20.83 6.05 -9.95
C PHE A 35 -22.23 6.31 -10.48
N THR A 36 -23.22 6.46 -9.61
CA THR A 36 -24.62 6.58 -10.04
C THR A 36 -24.95 8.01 -10.46
N VAL A 37 -25.92 8.18 -11.37
CA VAL A 37 -26.28 9.50 -11.94
C VAL A 37 -26.69 10.51 -10.85
N SER A 38 -27.39 10.07 -9.80
CA SER A 38 -27.81 10.94 -8.69
C SER A 38 -26.63 11.49 -7.89
N GLU A 39 -25.63 10.65 -7.79
CA GLU A 39 -24.38 10.84 -7.07
C GLU A 39 -23.54 11.88 -7.83
N VAL A 40 -23.45 11.79 -9.17
CA VAL A 40 -22.76 12.78 -10.04
C VAL A 40 -23.42 14.15 -9.90
N VAL A 41 -24.76 14.19 -9.96
CA VAL A 41 -25.52 15.44 -9.88
C VAL A 41 -25.40 16.09 -8.49
N SER A 42 -25.23 15.29 -7.43
CA SER A 42 -25.05 15.80 -6.06
C SER A 42 -23.63 16.27 -5.72
N GLY A 43 -22.64 16.01 -6.59
CA GLY A 43 -21.22 16.28 -6.30
C GLY A 43 -20.58 15.36 -5.25
N SER A 44 -21.30 14.35 -4.76
CA SER A 44 -20.73 13.35 -3.85
C SER A 44 -19.70 12.44 -4.52
N ALA A 45 -19.67 12.41 -5.87
CA ALA A 45 -18.65 11.74 -6.69
C ALA A 45 -17.27 12.18 -6.29
N ASP A 46 -17.09 13.49 -6.35
CA ASP A 46 -15.79 14.11 -6.27
C ASP A 46 -15.25 13.93 -4.85
N ILE A 47 -16.14 13.87 -3.85
CA ILE A 47 -15.79 13.58 -2.46
C ILE A 47 -15.33 12.12 -2.29
N GLN A 48 -16.06 11.15 -2.84
CA GLN A 48 -15.70 9.74 -2.74
C GLN A 48 -14.41 9.43 -3.52
N ILE A 49 -14.27 10.00 -4.72
CA ILE A 49 -13.07 9.91 -5.54
C ILE A 49 -11.88 10.50 -4.79
N LYS A 50 -12.03 11.70 -4.21
CA LYS A 50 -10.97 12.33 -3.42
C LYS A 50 -10.61 11.50 -2.18
N LYS A 51 -11.59 10.99 -1.43
CA LYS A 51 -11.35 10.16 -0.24
C LYS A 51 -10.58 8.89 -0.59
N SER A 52 -10.95 8.23 -1.69
CA SER A 52 -10.24 7.06 -2.21
C SER A 52 -8.82 7.41 -2.65
N ALA A 53 -8.65 8.52 -3.37
CA ALA A 53 -7.34 9.01 -3.80
C ALA A 53 -6.44 9.37 -2.61
N ASP A 54 -6.95 10.07 -1.59
CA ASP A 54 -6.21 10.43 -0.38
C ASP A 54 -5.79 9.17 0.40
N LYS A 55 -6.70 8.20 0.57
CA LYS A 55 -6.37 6.92 1.23
C LYS A 55 -5.26 6.17 0.49
N ASN A 56 -5.36 6.06 -0.84
CA ASN A 56 -4.34 5.38 -1.65
C ASN A 56 -3.00 6.12 -1.60
N LEU A 57 -3.03 7.46 -1.63
CA LEU A 57 -1.84 8.29 -1.51
C LEU A 57 -1.18 8.12 -0.13
N ALA A 58 -1.98 8.11 0.95
CA ALA A 58 -1.49 7.89 2.31
C ALA A 58 -0.83 6.51 2.45
N ILE A 59 -1.44 5.45 1.91
CA ILE A 59 -0.86 4.09 1.92
C ILE A 59 0.48 4.06 1.18
N ALA A 60 0.54 4.65 -0.03
CA ALA A 60 1.76 4.68 -0.82
C ALA A 60 2.90 5.43 -0.08
N LYS A 61 2.58 6.58 0.52
CA LYS A 61 3.53 7.39 1.30
C LYS A 61 3.97 6.70 2.59
N ALA A 62 3.07 5.99 3.28
CA ALA A 62 3.41 5.20 4.46
C ALA A 62 4.42 4.09 4.11
N LYS A 63 4.16 3.35 3.01
CA LYS A 63 5.09 2.31 2.52
C LYS A 63 6.44 2.89 2.10
N GLU A 64 6.46 4.08 1.48
CA GLU A 64 7.70 4.82 1.17
C GLU A 64 8.49 5.14 2.45
N LEU A 65 7.83 5.67 3.49
CA LEU A 65 8.46 5.95 4.78
C LEU A 65 9.02 4.70 5.45
N TRP A 66 8.26 3.60 5.47
CA TRP A 66 8.76 2.33 5.98
C TRP A 66 10.04 1.89 5.27
N ARG A 67 10.07 1.95 3.93
CA ARG A 67 11.27 1.56 3.14
C ARG A 67 12.48 2.41 3.49
N LEU A 68 12.30 3.72 3.69
CA LEU A 68 13.38 4.62 4.09
C LEU A 68 13.91 4.25 5.48
N LYS A 69 13.01 4.02 6.44
CA LYS A 69 13.35 3.66 7.83
C LYS A 69 14.06 2.30 7.91
N PHE A 70 13.54 1.31 7.20
CA PHE A 70 14.13 -0.01 7.08
C PHE A 70 15.53 0.06 6.45
N ALA A 71 15.71 0.85 5.39
CA ALA A 71 17.03 1.03 4.75
C ALA A 71 18.04 1.76 5.64
N MET A 72 17.58 2.50 6.65
CA MET A 72 18.42 3.17 7.66
C MET A 72 18.69 2.30 8.89
N ASP A 73 18.23 1.04 8.90
CA ASP A 73 18.35 0.11 10.04
C ASP A 73 17.73 0.69 11.33
N GLU A 74 16.65 1.48 11.19
CA GLU A 74 15.90 1.97 12.35
C GLU A 74 15.09 0.82 12.98
N ASP A 75 15.08 0.77 14.31
CA ASP A 75 14.33 -0.24 15.06
C ASP A 75 12.82 0.07 15.01
N LEU A 76 12.08 -0.75 14.26
CA LEU A 76 10.63 -0.69 14.14
C LEU A 76 9.91 -1.73 15.02
N SER A 77 10.66 -2.54 15.79
CA SER A 77 10.12 -3.70 16.52
C SER A 77 9.11 -3.34 17.62
N ASN A 78 9.15 -2.11 18.12
CA ASN A 78 8.20 -1.62 19.12
C ASN A 78 6.93 -1.00 18.52
N GLY A 79 6.75 -1.05 17.19
CA GLY A 79 5.59 -0.45 16.52
C GLY A 79 5.57 1.08 16.57
N PRO A 80 6.65 1.80 16.21
CA PRO A 80 6.68 3.24 16.34
C PRO A 80 5.78 3.95 15.32
N CYS A 81 5.35 5.16 15.67
CA CYS A 81 4.82 6.11 14.70
C CYS A 81 5.87 6.46 13.63
N LEU A 82 5.55 6.23 12.36
CA LEU A 82 6.42 6.61 11.23
C LEU A 82 6.31 8.11 10.92
N SER A 83 5.09 8.66 10.95
CA SER A 83 4.86 10.08 10.69
C SER A 83 3.52 10.55 11.26
N ASN A 84 3.55 11.73 11.89
CA ASN A 84 2.37 12.45 12.35
C ASN A 84 1.63 13.22 11.25
N ASN A 85 2.15 13.22 10.01
CA ASN A 85 1.56 13.93 8.88
C ASN A 85 2.10 13.34 7.56
N VAL A 86 1.57 12.20 7.15
CA VAL A 86 1.94 11.52 5.89
C VAL A 86 1.39 12.30 4.71
N ILE A 87 0.11 12.66 4.83
CA ILE A 87 -0.59 13.69 4.07
C ILE A 87 -1.53 14.40 5.04
N LYS A 88 -2.18 15.48 4.59
CA LYS A 88 -3.12 16.24 5.43
C LYS A 88 -4.14 15.30 6.10
N ASP A 89 -4.24 15.40 7.42
CA ASP A 89 -5.15 14.65 8.30
C ASP A 89 -4.87 13.13 8.43
N TRP A 90 -3.74 12.63 7.88
CA TRP A 90 -3.33 11.22 7.93
C TRP A 90 -2.00 11.02 8.68
N VAL A 91 -1.93 10.01 9.53
CA VAL A 91 -0.69 9.49 10.13
C VAL A 91 -0.30 8.13 9.53
N ALA A 92 0.92 7.67 9.81
CA ALA A 92 1.31 6.28 9.61
C ALA A 92 2.04 5.75 10.83
N ASP A 93 1.67 4.55 11.26
CA ASP A 93 2.29 3.81 12.35
C ASP A 93 2.62 2.37 11.94
N ILE A 94 3.46 1.74 12.76
CA ILE A 94 3.77 0.32 12.70
C ILE A 94 3.04 -0.38 13.83
N ALA A 95 2.47 -1.55 13.57
CA ALA A 95 1.90 -2.41 14.60
C ALA A 95 2.18 -3.88 14.33
N HIS A 96 2.04 -4.73 15.33
CA HIS A 96 2.06 -6.16 15.13
C HIS A 96 0.74 -6.67 14.55
N SER A 97 0.79 -7.77 13.79
CA SER A 97 -0.38 -8.48 13.29
C SER A 97 -0.21 -9.98 13.57
N PRO A 98 -0.86 -10.55 14.62
CA PRO A 98 -1.82 -9.90 15.54
C PRO A 98 -1.21 -8.80 16.41
N ARG A 99 -2.01 -7.80 16.78
CA ARG A 99 -1.61 -6.71 17.70
C ARG A 99 -1.12 -7.27 19.03
N GLN A 100 -0.10 -6.61 19.58
CA GLN A 100 0.52 -6.93 20.87
C GLN A 100 0.36 -5.74 21.83
N ALA A 101 0.55 -6.00 23.13
CA ALA A 101 0.40 -4.97 24.17
C ALA A 101 1.35 -3.77 23.99
N VAL A 102 2.50 -3.97 23.34
CA VAL A 102 3.45 -2.91 23.02
C VAL A 102 2.89 -1.89 22.01
N ASP A 103 1.99 -2.31 21.11
CA ASP A 103 1.37 -1.44 20.09
C ASP A 103 0.37 -0.44 20.72
N ASP A 104 -0.15 -0.78 21.90
CA ASP A 104 -1.11 0.06 22.62
C ASP A 104 -0.42 1.09 23.53
N LEU A 105 0.92 1.03 23.65
CA LEU A 105 1.66 1.99 24.47
C LEU A 105 1.54 3.41 23.89
N PRO A 106 1.23 4.41 24.72
CA PRO A 106 1.06 5.81 24.29
C PRO A 106 2.22 6.36 23.43
N GLU A 107 3.44 5.95 23.72
CA GLU A 107 4.69 6.33 23.06
C GLU A 107 4.87 5.73 21.65
N ASN A 108 4.21 4.60 21.37
CA ASN A 108 4.29 3.91 20.08
C ASN A 108 3.19 4.39 19.11
N GLN A 109 2.15 5.03 19.64
CA GLN A 109 1.07 5.61 18.84
C GLN A 109 1.42 7.01 18.33
N CYS A 110 0.95 7.35 17.12
CA CYS A 110 1.12 8.71 16.59
C CYS A 110 0.40 9.76 17.43
N SER A 111 1.13 10.78 17.89
CA SER A 111 0.63 11.85 18.74
C SER A 111 -0.43 12.72 18.05
N ALA A 112 -0.36 12.90 16.74
CA ALA A 112 -1.36 13.64 15.98
C ALA A 112 -2.72 12.92 15.93
N PHE A 113 -2.72 11.59 15.88
CA PHE A 113 -3.96 10.81 15.95
C PHE A 113 -4.52 10.81 17.38
N ARG A 114 -3.67 10.55 18.38
CA ARG A 114 -4.06 10.63 19.81
C ARG A 114 -4.56 12.00 20.24
N GLY A 115 -3.96 13.07 19.72
CA GLY A 115 -4.36 14.46 19.96
C GLY A 115 -5.52 14.93 19.08
N GLY A 116 -5.95 14.11 18.11
CA GLY A 116 -7.08 14.39 17.24
C GLY A 116 -6.83 15.44 16.16
N THR A 117 -5.59 15.83 15.89
CA THR A 117 -5.25 16.71 14.75
C THR A 117 -5.23 15.95 13.43
N ALA A 118 -4.89 14.67 13.45
CA ALA A 118 -5.14 13.73 12.37
C ALA A 118 -6.40 12.92 12.65
N LYS A 119 -7.17 12.60 11.60
CA LYS A 119 -8.42 11.85 11.68
C LYS A 119 -8.35 10.47 11.03
N HIS A 120 -7.27 10.25 10.29
CA HIS A 120 -7.04 9.03 9.54
C HIS A 120 -5.66 8.47 9.83
N PHE A 121 -5.49 7.18 9.59
CA PHE A 121 -4.20 6.52 9.78
C PHE A 121 -4.00 5.37 8.79
N VAL A 122 -2.73 5.08 8.53
CA VAL A 122 -2.28 3.86 7.86
C VAL A 122 -1.44 3.07 8.84
N GLU A 123 -1.85 1.83 9.10
CA GLU A 123 -1.14 0.92 9.98
C GLU A 123 -0.46 -0.15 9.12
N LEU A 124 0.87 -0.23 9.21
CA LEU A 124 1.68 -1.24 8.54
C LEU A 124 2.22 -2.26 9.55
N ASP A 125 2.53 -3.47 9.11
CA ASP A 125 3.25 -4.43 9.93
C ASP A 125 4.77 -4.21 9.89
N LEU A 126 5.51 -5.02 10.67
CA LEU A 126 6.98 -4.96 10.72
C LEU A 126 7.65 -5.19 9.36
N SER A 127 6.99 -5.87 8.43
CA SER A 127 7.48 -6.11 7.06
C SER A 127 7.07 -5.02 6.06
N GLY A 128 6.37 -3.98 6.52
CA GLY A 128 5.89 -2.88 5.69
C GLY A 128 4.62 -3.21 4.92
N GLU A 129 3.95 -4.31 5.26
CA GLU A 129 2.68 -4.68 4.65
C GLU A 129 1.50 -4.01 5.31
N LEU A 130 0.46 -3.74 4.52
CA LEU A 130 -0.70 -3.00 5.01
C LEU A 130 -1.54 -3.89 5.92
N ILE A 131 -1.73 -3.46 7.18
CA ILE A 131 -2.73 -4.05 8.09
C ILE A 131 -4.08 -3.39 7.80
N ARG A 132 -4.17 -2.07 7.89
CA ARG A 132 -5.39 -1.29 7.61
C ARG A 132 -5.11 0.17 7.30
N ALA A 133 -6.12 0.84 6.76
CA ALA A 133 -6.13 2.28 6.53
C ALA A 133 -7.56 2.82 6.58
N GLU A 134 -7.83 3.77 7.47
CA GLU A 134 -9.16 4.32 7.75
C GLU A 134 -9.16 5.80 8.14
#